data_AF-T1FY67-F1
#
_entry.id   AF-T1FY67-F1
#
_cell.length_a   1.000
_cell.length_b   1.000
_cell.length_c   1.000
_cell.angle_alpha   90.00
_cell.angle_beta   90.00
_cell.angle_gamma   90.00
#
_symmetry.space_group_name_H-M   'P 1'
#
loop_
_entity.id
_entity.type
_entity.pdbx_description
1 polymer ?
#
loop_
_entity_poly.entity_id
_entity_poly.type
_entity_poly.pdbx_seq_one_letter_code
_entity_poly.pdbx_strand_id
1 'polypeptide(L)'
;MAKQDQVLILNPPSEIKFTGPFTEIVQTDLELTNPSSRKVMFKVKTTAPKRYCVRPNSGIIEPGAKLSITLMLQPYNHEQQNEKNKHKFMVQSMFAPDGHIENPETLWKEASPDVLMDAKLRCVFEDPTVRIFTNNL
;
A
#
# COMPACT_ATOMS: atom_id res chain seq x y z
N MET A 1 8.31 -15.27 -19.14
CA MET A 1 8.10 -15.89 -17.81
C MET A 1 6.96 -15.18 -17.13
N ALA A 2 5.98 -15.89 -16.59
CA ALA A 2 4.84 -15.30 -15.88
C ALA A 2 5.30 -14.81 -14.51
N LYS A 3 4.79 -13.66 -14.05
CA LYS A 3 5.04 -13.18 -12.68
C LYS A 3 4.35 -14.11 -11.69
N GLN A 4 4.97 -14.31 -10.53
CA GLN A 4 4.39 -15.07 -9.45
C GLN A 4 3.16 -14.35 -8.86
N ASP A 5 2.10 -15.11 -8.57
CA ASP A 5 0.92 -14.58 -7.90
C ASP A 5 1.24 -14.13 -6.48
N GLN A 6 0.56 -13.07 -6.03
CA GLN A 6 0.75 -12.51 -4.70
C GLN A 6 0.36 -13.51 -3.60
N VAL A 7 1.30 -13.82 -2.70
CA VAL A 7 1.07 -14.69 -1.54
C VAL A 7 0.35 -13.98 -0.39
N LEU A 8 0.61 -12.68 -0.20
CA LEU A 8 0.00 -11.92 0.89
C LEU A 8 -1.46 -11.60 0.56
N ILE A 9 -2.34 -11.83 1.52
CA ILE A 9 -3.74 -11.42 1.42
C ILE A 9 -3.83 -9.99 1.93
N LEU A 10 -4.33 -9.09 1.09
CA LEU A 10 -4.50 -7.67 1.40
C LEU A 10 -5.95 -7.41 1.82
N ASN A 11 -6.12 -6.65 2.88
CA ASN A 11 -7.42 -6.14 3.29
C ASN A 11 -7.32 -4.64 3.60
N PRO A 12 -7.93 -3.76 2.78
CA PRO A 12 -8.74 -4.07 1.59
C PRO A 12 -7.90 -4.62 0.41
N PRO A 13 -8.49 -5.41 -0.52
CA PRO A 13 -7.72 -6.17 -1.52
C PRO A 13 -7.26 -5.36 -2.74
N SER A 14 -8.03 -4.33 -3.13
CA SER A 14 -7.82 -3.62 -4.41
C SER A 14 -7.89 -2.10 -4.29
N GLU A 15 -8.49 -1.57 -3.23
CA GLU A 15 -8.81 -0.15 -3.11
C GLU A 15 -8.55 0.35 -1.71
N ILE A 16 -7.90 1.51 -1.61
CA ILE A 16 -7.64 2.19 -0.34
C ILE A 16 -8.46 3.46 -0.33
N LYS A 17 -9.42 3.53 0.58
CA LYS A 17 -10.31 4.67 0.73
C LYS A 17 -9.73 5.67 1.74
N PHE A 18 -9.61 6.93 1.33
CA PHE A 18 -9.30 8.05 2.19
C PHE A 18 -10.55 8.94 2.29
N THR A 19 -11.09 9.06 3.49
CA THR A 19 -12.27 9.90 3.76
C THR A 19 -11.83 11.25 4.29
N GLY A 20 -12.25 12.33 3.62
CA GLY A 20 -11.95 13.70 4.00
C GLY A 20 -12.59 14.13 5.33
N PRO A 21 -12.32 15.37 5.78
CA PRO A 21 -11.73 16.47 5.01
C PRO A 21 -10.23 16.31 4.74
N PHE A 22 -9.76 16.81 3.60
CA PHE A 22 -8.35 16.68 3.17
C PHE A 22 -7.46 17.86 3.52
N THR A 23 -7.97 18.78 4.34
CA THR A 23 -7.22 19.89 4.94
C THR A 23 -6.37 19.44 6.14
N GLU A 24 -6.59 18.22 6.62
CA GLU A 24 -5.86 17.58 7.72
C GLU A 24 -5.27 16.25 7.27
N ILE A 25 -4.47 15.63 8.15
CA ILE A 25 -3.95 14.28 7.88
C ILE A 25 -5.11 13.29 7.94
N VAL A 26 -5.29 12.55 6.84
CA VAL A 26 -6.27 11.46 6.77
C VAL A 26 -5.55 10.12 6.89
N GLN A 27 -6.04 9.28 7.79
CA GLN A 27 -5.48 7.95 8.03
C GLN A 27 -6.43 6.84 7.56
N THR A 28 -5.87 5.78 7.00
CA THR A 28 -6.55 4.49 6.78
C THR A 28 -5.55 3.37 6.96
N ASP A 29 -6.03 2.18 7.30
CA ASP A 29 -5.19 1.01 7.48
C ASP A 29 -5.29 0.03 6.30
N LEU A 30 -4.20 -0.70 6.07
CA LEU A 30 -4.08 -1.81 5.14
C LEU A 30 -3.53 -3.00 5.93
N GLU A 31 -4.32 -4.05 6.09
CA GLU A 31 -3.88 -5.29 6.73
C GLU A 31 -3.27 -6.23 5.69
N LEU A 32 -2.08 -6.76 5.99
CA LEU A 32 -1.41 -7.82 5.25
C LEU A 32 -1.46 -9.10 6.09
N THR A 33 -2.00 -10.17 5.51
CA THR A 33 -1.99 -11.51 6.12
C THR A 33 -1.08 -12.42 5.33
N ASN A 34 -0.19 -13.14 6.03
CA ASN A 34 0.65 -14.17 5.44
C ASN A 34 0.02 -15.56 5.68
N PRO A 35 -0.67 -16.16 4.69
CA PRO A 35 -1.27 -17.49 4.83
C PRO A 35 -0.25 -18.62 4.67
N SER A 36 1.00 -18.30 4.30
CA SER A 36 2.02 -19.32 3.98
C SER A 36 2.73 -19.85 5.23
N SER A 37 3.47 -20.93 5.04
CA SER A 37 4.36 -21.54 6.05
C SER A 37 5.75 -20.90 6.10
N ARG A 38 6.02 -19.85 5.32
CA ARG A 38 7.33 -19.20 5.21
C ARG A 38 7.24 -17.73 5.57
N LYS A 39 8.36 -17.15 6.03
CA LYS A 39 8.46 -15.71 6.24
C LYS A 39 8.33 -14.99 4.90
N VAL A 40 7.54 -13.92 4.88
CA VAL A 40 7.36 -13.09 3.68
C VAL A 40 7.82 -11.68 3.98
N MET A 41 8.75 -11.17 3.18
CA MET A 41 9.15 -9.78 3.25
C MET A 41 8.21 -8.94 2.39
N PHE A 42 7.93 -7.72 2.81
CA PHE A 42 7.12 -6.77 2.05
C PHE A 42 7.75 -5.39 1.99
N LYS A 43 7.39 -4.63 0.95
CA LYS A 43 7.68 -3.22 0.79
C LYS A 43 6.50 -2.51 0.13
N VAL A 44 6.07 -1.40 0.71
CA VAL A 44 5.02 -0.54 0.17
C VAL A 44 5.64 0.55 -0.68
N LYS A 45 5.14 0.68 -1.91
CA LYS A 45 5.52 1.72 -2.87
C LYS A 45 4.27 2.52 -3.26
N THR A 46 4.46 3.77 -3.66
CA THR A 46 3.36 4.64 -4.11
C THR A 46 3.80 5.49 -5.29
N THR A 47 2.85 5.87 -6.14
CA THR A 47 3.08 6.82 -7.24
C THR A 47 3.18 8.28 -6.77
N ALA A 48 2.86 8.57 -5.50
CA ALA A 48 2.88 9.93 -4.95
C ALA A 48 3.59 10.00 -3.58
N PRO A 49 4.89 9.66 -3.47
CA PRO A 49 5.59 9.50 -2.19
C PRO A 49 5.60 10.77 -1.33
N LYS A 50 5.56 11.97 -1.93
CA LYS A 50 5.49 13.25 -1.19
C LYS A 50 4.14 13.46 -0.47
N ARG A 51 3.11 12.70 -0.85
CA ARG A 51 1.73 12.83 -0.34
C ARG A 51 1.41 11.87 0.78
N TYR A 52 2.23 10.85 0.99
CA TYR A 52 1.90 9.76 1.88
C TYR A 52 3.02 9.50 2.87
N CYS A 53 2.65 9.34 4.14
CA CYS A 53 3.46 8.65 5.12
C CYS A 53 2.91 7.23 5.29
N VAL A 54 3.78 6.22 5.34
CA VAL A 54 3.41 4.80 5.44
C VAL A 54 4.18 4.19 6.60
N ARG A 55 3.45 3.55 7.54
CA ARG A 55 4.05 2.95 8.74
C ARG A 55 3.42 1.59 9.08
N PRO A 56 4.20 0.50 9.12
CA PRO A 56 5.55 0.36 8.55
C PRO A 56 5.50 0.39 7.00
N ASN A 57 6.56 0.89 6.34
CA ASN A 57 6.65 0.87 4.87
C ASN A 57 7.33 -0.39 4.31
N SER A 58 7.99 -1.16 5.16
CA SER A 58 8.60 -2.44 4.84
C SER A 58 8.71 -3.29 6.11
N GLY A 59 8.91 -4.59 5.93
CA GLY A 59 9.09 -5.49 7.06
C GLY A 59 8.97 -6.95 6.65
N ILE A 60 8.84 -7.81 7.66
CA ILE A 60 8.70 -9.25 7.52
C ILE A 60 7.42 -9.66 8.25
N ILE A 61 6.62 -10.51 7.62
CA ILE A 61 5.43 -11.11 8.22
C ILE A 61 5.73 -12.59 8.43
N GLU A 62 5.67 -13.01 9.69
CA GLU A 62 5.89 -14.41 10.09
C GLU A 62 4.80 -15.33 9.52
N PRO A 63 5.06 -16.65 9.40
CA PRO A 63 4.07 -17.63 8.95
C PRO A 63 2.75 -17.54 9.73
N GLY A 64 1.61 -17.49 9.03
CA GLY A 64 0.28 -17.39 9.64
C GLY A 64 -0.02 -16.06 10.35
N ALA A 65 0.91 -15.11 10.36
CA ALA A 65 0.73 -13.83 11.04
C ALA A 65 0.07 -12.79 10.14
N LYS A 66 -0.38 -11.71 10.78
CA LYS A 66 -0.92 -10.52 10.12
C LYS A 66 -0.27 -9.26 10.66
N LEU A 67 -0.26 -8.22 9.84
CA LEU A 67 0.34 -6.93 10.14
C LEU A 67 -0.55 -5.81 9.58
N SER A 68 -0.84 -4.81 10.41
CA SER A 68 -1.52 -3.59 9.97
C SER A 68 -0.51 -2.53 9.53
N ILE A 69 -0.75 -1.92 8.37
CA ILE A 69 0.01 -0.80 7.82
C ILE A 69 -0.87 0.42 7.84
N THR A 70 -0.42 1.45 8.54
CA THR A 70 -1.07 2.75 8.60
C THR A 70 -0.61 3.63 7.44
N LEU A 71 -1.58 4.08 6.65
CA LEU A 71 -1.40 4.97 5.51
C LEU A 71 -1.96 6.36 5.85
N MET A 72 -1.08 7.35 5.85
CA MET A 72 -1.42 8.74 6.18
C MET A 72 -1.27 9.61 4.94
N LEU A 73 -2.37 10.16 4.45
CA LEU A 73 -2.41 11.17 3.41
C LEU A 73 -2.11 12.54 4.04
N GLN A 74 -1.10 13.24 3.51
CA GLN A 74 -0.76 14.59 3.93
C GLN A 74 -1.83 15.60 3.48
N PRO A 75 -2.10 16.65 4.28
CA PRO A 75 -3.08 17.66 3.96
C PRO A 75 -2.73 18.42 2.67
N TYR A 76 -3.74 18.95 1.99
CA TYR A 76 -3.54 19.72 0.76
C TYR A 76 -4.70 20.65 0.42
N ASN A 77 -4.41 21.64 -0.44
CA ASN A 77 -5.37 22.65 -0.87
C ASN A 77 -6.14 22.20 -2.13
N HIS A 78 -7.37 22.70 -2.31
CA HIS A 78 -8.29 22.31 -3.38
C HIS A 78 -7.74 22.45 -4.81
N GLU A 79 -6.75 23.30 -5.05
CA GLU A 79 -6.14 23.52 -6.38
C GLU A 79 -5.44 22.27 -6.95
N GLN A 80 -5.08 21.31 -6.10
CA GLN A 80 -4.37 20.07 -6.50
C GLN A 80 -5.34 18.91 -6.83
N GLN A 81 -6.61 19.22 -7.10
CA GLN A 81 -7.69 18.23 -7.17
C GLN A 81 -7.69 17.35 -8.42
N ASN A 82 -7.11 17.81 -9.53
CA ASN A 82 -6.99 17.03 -10.75
C ASN A 82 -6.05 15.81 -10.63
N GLU A 83 -5.18 15.76 -9.61
CA GLU A 83 -4.23 14.66 -9.40
C GLU A 83 -4.80 13.50 -8.54
N LYS A 84 -5.90 13.74 -7.82
CA LYS A 84 -6.43 12.81 -6.78
C LYS A 84 -6.69 11.41 -7.33
N ASN A 85 -7.40 11.27 -8.44
CA ASN A 85 -7.96 9.97 -8.87
C ASN A 85 -6.95 9.00 -9.52
N LYS A 86 -5.64 9.28 -9.44
CA LYS A 86 -4.60 8.49 -10.12
C LYS A 86 -3.58 7.86 -9.19
N HIS A 87 -3.62 8.17 -7.89
CA HIS A 87 -2.66 7.61 -6.94
C HIS A 87 -2.85 6.09 -6.80
N LYS A 88 -1.74 5.37 -6.79
CA LYS A 88 -1.71 3.92 -6.60
C LYS A 88 -0.69 3.56 -5.53
N PHE A 89 -1.04 2.59 -4.70
CA PHE A 89 -0.11 1.86 -3.86
C PHE A 89 0.25 0.53 -4.51
N MET A 90 1.44 0.04 -4.19
CA MET A 90 1.89 -1.29 -4.55
C MET A 90 2.52 -1.95 -3.33
N VAL A 91 2.00 -3.10 -2.94
CA VAL A 91 2.66 -4.01 -2.00
C VAL A 91 3.48 -4.97 -2.83
N GLN A 92 4.80 -4.82 -2.76
CA GLN A 92 5.75 -5.76 -3.32
C GLN A 92 6.20 -6.71 -2.23
N SER A 93 6.26 -8.00 -2.53
CA SER A 93 6.62 -9.05 -1.59
C SER A 93 7.51 -10.11 -2.23
N MET A 94 8.22 -10.84 -1.38
CA MET A 94 8.94 -12.05 -1.75
C MET A 94 9.11 -12.94 -0.52
N PHE A 95 9.28 -14.24 -0.73
CA PHE A 95 9.67 -15.13 0.36
C PHE A 95 11.04 -14.71 0.90
N ALA A 96 11.16 -14.63 2.22
CA ALA A 96 12.45 -14.42 2.85
C ALA A 96 13.34 -15.66 2.64
N PRO A 97 14.67 -15.49 2.49
CA PRO A 97 15.59 -16.60 2.58
C PRO A 97 15.55 -17.21 3.99
N ASP A 98 15.92 -18.49 4.09
CA ASP A 98 16.03 -19.15 5.38
C ASP A 98 17.24 -18.60 6.15
N GLY A 99 17.11 -18.46 7.47
CA GLY A 99 18.17 -17.95 8.35
C GLY A 99 18.04 -16.48 8.75
N HIS A 100 19.15 -15.90 9.21
CA HIS A 100 19.20 -14.51 9.67
C HIS A 100 19.34 -13.54 8.49
N ILE A 101 18.57 -12.46 8.51
CA ILE A 101 18.58 -11.43 7.48
C ILE A 101 19.35 -10.22 8.01
N GLU A 102 20.62 -10.11 7.62
CA GLU A 102 21.49 -9.00 8.03
C GLU A 102 21.15 -7.70 7.30
N ASN A 103 20.91 -7.78 5.98
CA ASN A 103 20.62 -6.61 5.16
C ASN A 103 19.46 -6.84 4.19
N PRO A 104 18.22 -6.46 4.58
CA PRO A 104 17.06 -6.55 3.72
C PRO A 104 17.19 -5.78 2.39
N GLU A 105 17.93 -4.66 2.36
CA GLU A 105 18.07 -3.87 1.13
C GLU A 105 18.85 -4.59 0.04
N THR A 106 19.90 -5.32 0.40
CA THR A 106 20.68 -6.13 -0.53
C THR A 106 19.81 -7.20 -1.16
N LEU A 107 18.99 -7.89 -0.35
CA LEU A 107 18.04 -8.89 -0.85
C LEU A 107 17.09 -8.29 -1.89
N TRP A 108 16.56 -7.08 -1.66
CA TRP A 108 15.68 -6.43 -2.64
C TRP A 108 16.40 -6.00 -3.94
N LYS A 109 17.71 -5.70 -3.88
CA LYS A 109 18.50 -5.31 -5.05
C LYS A 109 18.90 -6.52 -5.91
N GLU A 110 19.17 -7.64 -5.25
CA GLU A 110 19.60 -8.89 -5.89
C GLU A 110 18.43 -9.79 -6.29
N ALA A 111 17.23 -9.56 -5.74
CA ALA A 111 16.04 -10.32 -6.07
C ALA A 111 15.72 -10.24 -7.57
N SER A 112 15.66 -11.41 -8.19
CA SER A 112 15.27 -11.55 -9.58
C SER A 112 13.77 -11.23 -9.77
N PRO A 113 13.33 -10.62 -10.89
CA PRO A 113 11.94 -10.21 -11.08
C PRO A 113 10.90 -11.35 -11.02
N ASP A 114 11.31 -12.60 -11.21
CA ASP A 114 10.47 -13.80 -11.14
C ASP A 114 10.11 -14.22 -9.71
N VAL A 115 10.91 -13.85 -8.70
CA VAL A 115 10.59 -14.13 -7.28
C VAL A 115 9.79 -13.00 -6.62
N LEU A 116 9.61 -11.88 -7.32
CA LEU A 116 8.87 -10.72 -6.85
C LEU A 116 7.39 -10.86 -7.16
N MET A 117 6.58 -10.64 -6.14
CA MET A 117 5.13 -10.63 -6.19
C MET A 117 4.63 -9.21 -5.96
N ASP A 118 3.75 -8.71 -6.84
CA ASP A 118 3.22 -7.34 -6.77
C ASP A 118 1.69 -7.35 -6.62
N ALA A 119 1.16 -6.62 -5.63
CA ALA A 119 -0.26 -6.29 -5.54
C ALA A 119 -0.45 -4.77 -5.64
N LYS A 120 -1.31 -4.31 -6.55
CA LYS A 120 -1.57 -2.89 -6.79
C LYS A 120 -2.94 -2.51 -6.25
N LEU A 121 -3.01 -1.41 -5.51
CA LEU A 121 -4.24 -0.83 -4.98
C LEU A 121 -4.45 0.58 -5.52
N ARG A 122 -5.67 0.90 -5.92
CA ARG A 122 -6.05 2.26 -6.31
C ARG A 122 -6.48 3.05 -5.08
N CYS A 123 -6.13 4.33 -5.01
CA CYS A 123 -6.67 5.21 -3.99
C CYS A 123 -8.04 5.75 -4.42
N VAL A 124 -8.98 5.76 -3.48
CA VAL A 124 -10.29 6.40 -3.63
C VAL A 124 -10.39 7.51 -2.59
N PHE A 125 -10.83 8.69 -3.00
CA PHE A 125 -10.93 9.86 -2.15
C PHE A 125 -12.40 10.27 -2.07
N GLU A 126 -12.96 10.19 -0.87
CA GLU A 126 -14.35 10.57 -0.62
C GLU A 126 -14.35 11.74 0.36
N ASP A 127 -14.91 12.88 -0.04
CA ASP A 127 -15.07 14.02 0.84
C ASP A 127 -16.56 14.24 1.12
N PRO A 128 -17.07 13.84 2.29
CA PRO A 128 -18.49 14.01 2.62
C PRO A 128 -18.89 15.49 2.78
N THR A 129 -17.92 16.40 2.92
CA THR A 129 -18.18 17.84 3.08
C THR A 129 -18.39 18.56 1.76
N VAL A 130 -17.97 17.95 0.63
CA VAL A 130 -18.25 18.46 -0.71
C VAL A 130 -19.70 18.11 -1.05
N ARG A 131 -20.63 19.01 -0.74
CA ARG A 131 -22.00 18.94 -1.27
C ARG A 131 -21.91 18.98 -2.80
N ILE A 132 -22.22 17.87 -3.45
CA ILE A 132 -22.45 17.88 -4.89
C ILE A 132 -23.71 18.73 -5.10
N PHE A 133 -23.53 19.99 -5.52
CA PHE A 133 -24.62 20.73 -6.15
C PHE A 133 -24.91 20.02 -7.49
N THR A 134 -25.69 18.94 -7.46
CA THR A 134 -26.34 18.46 -8.67
C THR A 134 -27.36 19.53 -9.05
N ASN A 135 -26.94 20.46 -9.91
CA ASN A 135 -27.85 21.29 -10.67
C ASN A 135 -28.70 20.35 -11.55
N ASN A 136 -29.85 19.95 -11.05
CA ASN A 136 -30.96 19.56 -11.91
C ASN A 136 -31.67 20.85 -12.32
N LEU A 137 -31.30 21.36 -13.49
CA LEU A 137 -32.20 22.11 -14.35
C LEU A 137 -33.07 21.12 -15.13
#